data_AF-A0A963X8H0-F1
#
_entry.id   AF-A0A963X8H0-F1
#
_cell.length_a   1.000
_cell.length_b   1.000
_cell.length_c   1.000
_cell.angle_alpha   90.00
_cell.angle_beta   90.00
_cell.angle_gamma   90.00
#
_symmetry.space_group_name_H-M   'P 1'
#
loop_
_entity.id
_entity.type
_entity.pdbx_description
1 polymer ?
#
loop_
_entity_poly.entity_id
_entity_poly.type
_entity_poly.pdbx_seq_one_letter_code
_entity_poly.pdbx_strand_id
1 'polypeptide(L)'
;MSDLRVASPLSAPGRAFTPKSIVRSLAQTDRGLSRVARFASSERGSLVVFSLFCFLCMLILAGVALDVMHTEERRTRLQNTLDRAVLAAADLNQTLAPKDVVKDYFTKSGLRAPLDSEIDASAGDMDEWRTVKVNLREQVPTMFMRLVGTTSLTAPAVGAAEERIGLVEISLVLDVSGSMNSNSRLTNLKPAAKAFVDQVFDNVEGGRLSMSIIPYSTQVSLGTDFSRYFNLTSEHTTSHCIEFARTDYQSSAVSPKSTPVGDAPGIGDRVYQRNGHFDPFNAVVPPSLTNCPTMANRRILPFSGDREALKSYIDALTASGNTSIDIGMKWGAALVDPSMQYPVTQMIAQGSA
;
A
#
# COMPACT_ATOMS: atom_id res chain seq x y z
N MET A 1 44.48 -103.56 56.96
CA MET A 1 45.38 -104.66 56.57
C MET A 1 44.51 -105.90 56.41
N SER A 2 44.46 -106.44 55.18
CA SER A 2 44.48 -107.88 54.86
C SER A 2 43.62 -108.84 55.70
N ASP A 3 42.83 -109.77 55.18
CA ASP A 3 42.49 -110.22 53.83
C ASP A 3 41.67 -111.52 54.06
N LEU A 4 41.11 -112.06 52.97
CA LEU A 4 40.95 -113.50 52.70
C LEU A 4 39.77 -114.35 53.27
N ARG A 5 39.06 -114.95 52.29
CA ARG A 5 38.56 -116.35 52.16
C ARG A 5 37.21 -116.72 52.82
N VAL A 6 36.35 -117.60 52.31
CA VAL A 6 36.22 -118.53 51.13
C VAL A 6 34.76 -119.07 51.23
N ALA A 7 33.88 -118.89 50.24
CA ALA A 7 33.47 -119.79 49.13
C ALA A 7 32.58 -121.03 49.45
N SER A 8 31.47 -121.12 48.67
CA SER A 8 30.84 -122.33 48.07
C SER A 8 29.78 -123.12 48.88
N PRO A 9 28.88 -123.93 48.25
CA PRO A 9 28.57 -124.10 46.81
C PRO A 9 27.07 -124.35 46.40
N LEU A 10 26.88 -124.45 45.07
CA LEU A 10 26.10 -125.45 44.29
C LEU A 10 24.60 -125.28 43.91
N SER A 11 24.42 -125.24 42.58
CA SER A 11 23.52 -126.04 41.73
C SER A 11 22.09 -125.55 41.41
N ALA A 12 21.90 -125.19 40.13
CA ALA A 12 20.66 -124.96 39.37
C ALA A 12 20.01 -126.32 38.94
N PRO A 13 18.95 -126.41 38.07
CA PRO A 13 18.16 -125.37 37.36
C PRO A 13 16.62 -125.63 37.32
N GLY A 14 15.82 -124.66 36.82
CA GLY A 14 14.42 -124.95 36.43
C GLY A 14 13.46 -123.76 36.20
N ARG A 15 13.35 -123.34 34.93
CA ARG A 15 12.19 -122.77 34.18
C ARG A 15 11.11 -121.88 34.85
N ALA A 16 11.02 -120.66 34.30
CA ALA A 16 9.85 -119.96 33.72
C ALA A 16 8.52 -119.81 34.51
N PHE A 17 8.14 -118.57 34.85
CA PHE A 17 6.91 -117.87 34.38
C PHE A 17 6.83 -116.45 35.00
N THR A 18 6.50 -115.43 34.21
CA THR A 18 6.16 -114.07 34.67
C THR A 18 4.66 -113.98 35.03
N PRO A 19 4.20 -113.00 35.85
CA PRO A 19 3.69 -111.77 35.23
C PRO A 19 3.96 -110.45 35.98
N LYS A 20 4.00 -109.41 35.15
CA LYS A 20 3.94 -107.96 35.38
C LYS A 20 2.92 -107.53 36.46
N SER A 21 3.18 -106.40 37.15
CA SER A 21 2.64 -105.08 36.72
C SER A 21 2.91 -103.94 37.73
N ILE A 22 2.99 -102.72 37.17
CA ILE A 22 2.82 -101.39 37.79
C ILE A 22 3.96 -100.89 38.69
N VAL A 23 4.88 -100.10 38.11
CA VAL A 23 5.22 -98.70 38.50
C VAL A 23 6.25 -98.20 37.48
N ARG A 24 5.80 -97.48 36.45
CA ARG A 24 6.64 -96.61 35.61
C ARG A 24 5.74 -95.57 34.99
N SER A 25 5.69 -94.38 35.60
CA SER A 25 5.34 -93.11 34.93
C SER A 25 5.21 -92.00 35.97
N LEU A 26 6.30 -91.35 36.43
CA LEU A 26 6.27 -90.01 37.04
C LEU A 26 7.69 -89.39 37.08
N ALA A 27 8.37 -89.26 35.94
CA ALA A 27 9.67 -88.57 35.90
C ALA A 27 9.89 -87.75 34.62
N GLN A 28 8.81 -87.18 34.05
CA GLN A 28 8.91 -86.31 32.88
C GLN A 28 8.19 -84.95 33.02
N THR A 29 7.48 -84.69 34.12
CA THR A 29 6.67 -83.47 34.28
C THR A 29 7.38 -82.26 34.95
N ASP A 30 8.45 -82.46 35.73
CA ASP A 30 9.12 -81.35 36.44
C ASP A 30 10.12 -80.52 35.61
N ARG A 31 10.52 -81.01 34.44
CA ARG A 31 11.42 -80.26 33.55
C ARG A 31 10.69 -79.23 32.67
N GLY A 32 9.37 -79.31 32.56
CA GLY A 32 8.55 -78.35 31.82
C GLY A 32 8.28 -77.08 32.62
N LEU A 33 7.85 -77.22 33.88
CA LEU A 33 7.47 -76.12 34.76
C LEU A 33 8.64 -75.21 35.12
N SER A 34 9.83 -75.75 35.37
CA SER A 34 11.05 -74.96 35.67
C SER A 34 11.58 -74.17 34.47
N ARG A 35 11.30 -74.61 33.24
CA ARG A 35 11.66 -73.88 32.02
C ARG A 35 10.70 -72.72 31.74
N VAL A 36 9.42 -72.89 32.05
CA VAL A 36 8.41 -71.83 31.93
C VAL A 36 8.64 -70.74 32.98
N ALA A 37 8.99 -71.10 34.22
CA ALA A 37 9.35 -70.13 35.26
C ALA A 37 10.63 -69.33 34.91
N ARG A 38 11.66 -69.98 34.33
CA ARG A 38 12.88 -69.29 33.82
C ARG A 38 12.64 -68.43 32.59
N PHE A 39 11.62 -68.73 31.79
CA PHE A 39 11.22 -67.92 30.65
C PHE A 39 10.46 -66.67 31.11
N ALA A 40 9.57 -66.82 32.09
CA ALA A 40 8.85 -65.70 32.71
C ALA A 40 9.78 -64.73 33.47
N SER A 41 10.90 -65.21 34.01
CA SER A 41 11.93 -64.39 34.66
C SER A 41 13.06 -63.92 33.72
N SER A 42 12.92 -64.10 32.41
CA SER A 42 13.99 -63.78 31.44
C SER A 42 13.91 -62.33 30.97
N GLU A 43 14.78 -61.47 31.48
CA GLU A 43 14.87 -60.04 31.10
C GLU A 43 15.61 -59.80 29.77
N ARG A 44 16.11 -60.84 29.10
CA ARG A 44 16.95 -60.72 27.90
C ARG A 44 16.25 -60.10 26.68
N GLY A 45 14.92 -59.89 26.73
CA GLY A 45 14.13 -59.22 25.69
C GLY A 45 13.60 -57.82 26.06
N SER A 46 13.76 -57.35 27.31
CA SER A 46 13.18 -56.06 27.73
C SER A 46 13.80 -54.87 26.98
N LEU A 47 15.11 -54.95 26.69
CA LEU A 47 15.83 -53.95 25.89
C LEU A 47 15.36 -53.89 24.42
N VAL A 48 14.84 -54.99 23.87
CA VAL A 48 14.30 -55.04 22.50
C VAL A 48 12.95 -54.33 22.42
N VAL A 49 12.09 -54.50 23.44
CA VAL A 49 10.80 -53.80 23.52
C VAL A 49 11.04 -52.29 23.68
N PHE A 50 11.98 -51.91 24.55
CA PHE A 50 12.35 -50.51 24.74
C PHE A 50 12.97 -49.89 23.47
N SER A 51 13.88 -50.60 22.79
CA SER A 51 14.50 -50.08 21.56
C SER A 51 13.50 -49.96 20.41
N LEU A 52 12.56 -50.90 20.27
CA LEU A 52 11.47 -50.83 19.29
C LEU A 52 10.55 -49.63 19.57
N PHE A 53 10.23 -49.39 20.83
CA PHE A 53 9.45 -48.23 21.25
C PHE A 53 10.19 -46.92 20.93
N CYS A 54 11.48 -46.81 21.28
CA CYS A 54 12.29 -45.64 20.93
C CYS A 54 12.38 -45.43 19.41
N PHE A 55 12.54 -46.51 18.64
CA PHE A 55 12.58 -46.45 17.18
C PHE A 55 11.25 -45.93 16.60
N LEU A 56 10.11 -46.41 17.11
CA LEU A 56 8.79 -45.93 16.70
C LEU A 56 8.60 -44.44 17.05
N CYS A 57 9.07 -44.00 18.22
CA CYS A 57 9.07 -42.58 18.60
C CYS A 57 9.93 -41.73 17.65
N MET A 58 11.12 -42.21 17.26
CA MET A 58 11.97 -41.50 16.28
C MET A 58 11.30 -41.37 14.91
N LEU A 59 10.61 -42.41 14.43
CA LEU A 59 9.87 -42.36 13.17
C LEU A 59 8.71 -41.35 13.22
N ILE A 60 7.99 -41.29 14.34
CA ILE A 60 6.92 -40.30 14.53
C ILE A 60 7.51 -38.88 14.52
N LEU A 61 8.60 -38.64 15.26
CA LEU A 61 9.26 -37.33 15.28
C LEU A 61 9.80 -36.92 13.91
N ALA A 62 10.39 -37.85 13.17
CA ALA A 62 10.83 -37.61 11.79
C ALA A 62 9.64 -37.30 10.87
N GLY A 63 8.53 -38.02 11.01
CA GLY A 63 7.30 -37.77 10.27
C GLY A 63 6.70 -36.39 10.55
N VAL A 64 6.67 -35.98 11.83
CA VAL A 64 6.24 -34.63 12.24
C VAL A 64 7.15 -33.57 11.59
N ALA A 65 8.47 -33.78 11.59
CA ALA A 65 9.40 -32.85 10.95
C ALA A 65 9.13 -32.71 9.45
N LEU A 66 8.85 -33.80 8.74
CA LEU A 66 8.49 -33.77 7.32
C LEU A 66 7.17 -33.04 7.06
N ASP A 67 6.14 -33.26 7.88
CA ASP A 67 4.85 -32.57 7.76
C ASP A 67 4.99 -31.05 7.98
N VAL A 68 5.83 -30.65 8.94
CA VAL A 68 6.15 -29.23 9.17
C VAL A 68 6.92 -28.66 7.97
N MET A 69 7.94 -29.35 7.46
CA MET A 69 8.70 -28.92 6.27
C MET A 69 7.79 -28.72 5.06
N HIS A 70 6.89 -29.67 4.79
CA HIS A 70 5.93 -29.57 3.70
C HIS A 70 4.94 -28.41 3.89
N THR A 71 4.48 -28.17 5.12
CA THR A 71 3.60 -27.04 5.44
C THR A 71 4.31 -25.69 5.24
N GLU A 72 5.56 -25.56 5.68
CA GLU A 72 6.34 -24.33 5.51
C GLU A 72 6.74 -24.10 4.04
N GLU A 73 7.02 -25.16 3.27
CA GLU A 73 7.21 -25.05 1.82
C GLU A 73 5.96 -24.46 1.16
N ARG A 74 4.78 -25.01 1.51
CA ARG A 74 3.50 -24.55 0.97
C ARG A 74 3.22 -23.10 1.35
N ARG A 75 3.43 -22.74 2.62
CA ARG A 75 3.30 -21.36 3.12
C ARG A 75 4.20 -20.39 2.36
N THR A 76 5.46 -20.76 2.13
CA THR A 76 6.43 -19.93 1.40
C THR A 76 6.01 -19.73 -0.06
N ARG A 77 5.54 -20.79 -0.73
CA ARG A 77 5.03 -20.69 -2.10
C ARG A 77 3.78 -19.81 -2.19
N LEU A 78 2.86 -19.92 -1.22
CA LEU A 78 1.68 -19.06 -1.12
C LEU A 78 2.09 -17.60 -0.95
N GLN A 79 2.99 -17.30 -0.01
CA GLN A 79 3.44 -15.94 0.26
C GLN A 79 4.12 -15.31 -0.97
N ASN A 80 5.06 -16.03 -1.61
CA ASN A 80 5.76 -15.51 -2.79
C ASN A 80 4.82 -15.23 -3.97
N THR A 81 3.78 -16.06 -4.14
CA THR A 81 2.76 -15.85 -5.18
C THR A 81 1.88 -14.66 -4.81
N LEU A 82 1.49 -14.55 -3.54
CA LEU A 82 0.69 -13.46 -3.02
C LEU A 82 1.40 -12.12 -3.21
N ASP A 83 2.68 -12.01 -2.85
CA ASP A 83 3.45 -10.76 -2.94
C ASP A 83 3.53 -10.26 -4.39
N ARG A 84 3.75 -11.16 -5.34
CA ARG A 84 3.72 -10.83 -6.78
C ARG A 84 2.33 -10.41 -7.25
N ALA A 85 1.29 -11.10 -6.76
CA ALA A 85 -0.09 -10.83 -7.12
C ALA A 85 -0.56 -9.46 -6.62
N VAL A 86 -0.27 -9.12 -5.35
CA VAL A 86 -0.67 -7.82 -4.78
C VAL A 86 0.09 -6.66 -5.42
N LEU A 87 1.38 -6.81 -5.72
CA LEU A 87 2.14 -5.78 -6.45
C LEU A 87 1.57 -5.54 -7.85
N ALA A 88 1.31 -6.60 -8.61
CA ALA A 88 0.75 -6.48 -9.96
C ALA A 88 -0.70 -5.98 -9.98
N ALA A 89 -1.47 -6.26 -8.92
CA ALA A 89 -2.85 -5.79 -8.78
C ALA A 89 -2.93 -4.35 -8.27
N ALA A 90 -1.95 -3.89 -7.50
CA ALA A 90 -1.84 -2.50 -7.04
C ALA A 90 -1.32 -1.55 -8.12
N ASP A 91 -0.69 -2.08 -9.19
CA ASP A 91 -0.21 -1.29 -10.33
C ASP A 91 -1.33 -0.43 -10.93
N LEU A 92 -1.11 0.88 -11.07
CA LEU A 92 -2.07 1.85 -11.59
C LEU A 92 -2.20 1.78 -13.12
N ASN A 93 -1.22 1.23 -13.82
CA ASN A 93 -1.32 0.94 -15.25
C ASN A 93 -2.10 -0.36 -15.54
N GLN A 94 -2.49 -1.11 -14.50
CA GLN A 94 -3.29 -2.31 -14.63
C GLN A 94 -4.74 -1.96 -14.99
N THR A 95 -5.20 -2.48 -16.13
CA THR A 95 -6.54 -2.24 -16.68
C THR A 95 -7.59 -3.24 -16.18
N LEU A 96 -7.16 -4.40 -15.68
CA LEU A 96 -8.05 -5.41 -15.12
C LEU A 96 -8.42 -5.07 -13.67
N ALA A 97 -9.58 -5.56 -13.22
CA ALA A 97 -9.99 -5.41 -11.84
C ALA A 97 -8.96 -6.08 -10.89
N PRO A 98 -8.53 -5.41 -9.80
CA PRO A 98 -7.48 -5.93 -8.92
C PRO A 98 -7.75 -7.34 -8.38
N LYS A 99 -9.01 -7.65 -8.07
CA LYS A 99 -9.41 -8.99 -7.61
C LYS A 99 -9.17 -10.07 -8.65
N ASP A 100 -9.42 -9.77 -9.92
CA ASP A 100 -9.24 -10.72 -11.02
C ASP A 100 -7.77 -10.97 -11.30
N VAL A 101 -6.94 -9.93 -11.22
CA VAL A 101 -5.47 -10.03 -11.33
C VAL A 101 -4.91 -10.94 -10.26
N VAL A 102 -5.33 -10.76 -8.99
CA VAL A 102 -4.91 -11.63 -7.90
C VAL A 102 -5.31 -13.09 -8.16
N LYS A 103 -6.56 -13.34 -8.55
CA LYS A 103 -7.04 -14.71 -8.85
C LYS A 103 -6.27 -15.36 -10.00
N ASP A 104 -5.94 -14.60 -11.04
CA ASP A 104 -5.18 -15.07 -12.21
C ASP A 104 -3.75 -15.49 -11.83
N TYR A 105 -3.05 -14.71 -10.99
CA TYR A 105 -1.72 -15.07 -10.48
C TYR A 105 -1.72 -16.40 -9.71
N PHE A 106 -2.73 -16.62 -8.86
CA PHE A 106 -2.86 -17.87 -8.10
C PHE A 106 -3.20 -19.06 -9.01
N THR A 107 -4.08 -18.86 -9.98
CA THR A 107 -4.49 -19.88 -10.96
C THR A 107 -3.30 -20.31 -11.82
N LYS A 108 -2.52 -19.36 -12.35
CA LYS A 108 -1.30 -19.62 -13.13
C LYS A 108 -0.20 -20.28 -12.31
N SER A 109 -0.14 -20.04 -11.01
CA SER A 109 0.82 -20.66 -10.09
C SER A 109 0.40 -22.06 -9.62
N GLY A 110 -0.77 -22.55 -10.04
CA GLY A 110 -1.32 -23.84 -9.62
C GLY A 110 -1.76 -23.87 -8.16
N LEU A 111 -2.13 -22.72 -7.60
CA LEU A 111 -2.61 -22.56 -6.23
C LEU A 111 -4.13 -22.33 -6.23
N ARG A 112 -4.77 -22.55 -5.08
CA ARG A 112 -6.18 -22.18 -4.91
C ARG A 112 -6.31 -20.67 -5.05
N ALA A 113 -7.17 -20.21 -5.96
CA ALA A 113 -7.49 -18.78 -6.06
C ALA A 113 -8.18 -18.28 -4.77
N PRO A 114 -7.83 -17.08 -4.28
CA PRO A 114 -8.53 -16.47 -3.16
C PRO A 114 -9.99 -16.14 -3.50
N LEU A 115 -10.86 -16.16 -2.49
CA LEU A 115 -12.24 -15.72 -2.59
C LEU A 115 -12.32 -14.19 -2.58
N ASP A 116 -13.42 -13.62 -3.09
CA ASP A 116 -13.60 -12.16 -3.09
C ASP A 116 -13.66 -11.53 -1.69
N SER A 117 -14.02 -12.32 -0.67
CA SER A 117 -13.99 -11.93 0.74
C SER A 117 -12.59 -11.97 1.36
N GLU A 118 -11.64 -12.66 0.71
CA GLU A 118 -10.23 -12.74 1.11
C GLU A 118 -9.40 -11.60 0.47
N ILE A 119 -9.98 -10.84 -0.45
CA ILE A 119 -9.34 -9.73 -1.19
C ILE A 119 -10.05 -8.42 -0.87
N ASP A 120 -9.32 -7.52 -0.23
CA ASP A 120 -9.71 -6.13 0.01
C ASP A 120 -8.96 -5.23 -0.98
N ALA A 121 -9.71 -4.52 -1.82
CA ALA A 121 -9.15 -3.66 -2.86
C ALA A 121 -9.88 -2.32 -2.82
N SER A 122 -9.10 -1.24 -2.74
CA SER A 122 -9.60 0.13 -2.73
C SER A 122 -8.75 0.98 -3.67
N ALA A 123 -9.37 1.97 -4.29
CA ALA A 123 -8.71 2.87 -5.22
C ALA A 123 -9.31 4.28 -5.06
N GLY A 124 -8.53 5.27 -5.47
CA GLY A 124 -8.98 6.65 -5.62
C GLY A 124 -9.93 6.85 -6.80
N ASP A 125 -10.70 7.94 -6.79
CA ASP A 125 -11.69 8.25 -7.83
C ASP A 125 -11.06 8.56 -9.20
N MET A 126 -9.78 8.94 -9.21
CA MET A 126 -9.01 9.30 -10.41
C MET A 126 -7.81 8.37 -10.63
N ASP A 127 -7.86 7.14 -10.09
CA ASP A 127 -6.74 6.19 -10.09
C ASP A 127 -5.45 6.80 -9.52
N GLU A 128 -5.56 7.75 -8.58
CA GLU A 128 -4.41 8.43 -7.99
C GLU A 128 -3.71 7.58 -6.92
N TRP A 129 -4.42 6.60 -6.37
CA TRP A 129 -3.86 5.54 -5.53
C TRP A 129 -4.68 4.26 -5.67
N ARG A 130 -4.03 3.13 -5.39
CA ARG A 130 -4.65 1.81 -5.37
C ARG A 130 -3.98 0.95 -4.31
N THR A 131 -4.79 0.40 -3.43
CA THR A 131 -4.36 -0.47 -2.34
C THR A 131 -5.04 -1.82 -2.47
N VAL A 132 -4.24 -2.88 -2.51
CA VAL A 132 -4.71 -4.27 -2.60
C VAL A 132 -4.14 -5.05 -1.44
N LYS A 133 -5.01 -5.67 -0.65
CA LYS A 133 -4.67 -6.51 0.49
C LYS A 133 -5.35 -7.86 0.36
N VAL A 134 -4.59 -8.91 0.59
CA VAL A 134 -5.06 -10.30 0.50
C VAL A 134 -4.78 -11.00 1.82
N ASN A 135 -5.78 -11.66 2.39
CA ASN A 135 -5.67 -12.46 3.60
C ASN A 135 -6.15 -13.89 3.33
N LEU A 136 -5.20 -14.80 3.18
CA LEU A 136 -5.43 -16.17 2.75
C LEU A 136 -5.01 -17.15 3.85
N ARG A 137 -5.82 -18.19 4.05
CA ARG A 137 -5.46 -19.35 4.88
C ARG A 137 -5.71 -20.63 4.09
N GLU A 138 -4.68 -21.45 3.93
CA GLU A 138 -4.78 -22.76 3.29
C GLU A 138 -4.59 -23.86 4.34
N GLN A 139 -5.42 -24.91 4.27
CA GLN A 139 -5.24 -26.10 5.11
C GLN A 139 -4.40 -27.13 4.36
N VAL A 140 -3.19 -27.40 4.87
CA VAL A 140 -2.25 -28.36 4.31
C VAL A 140 -2.47 -29.70 5.02
N PRO A 141 -2.81 -30.78 4.29
CA PRO A 141 -2.99 -32.09 4.91
C PRO A 141 -1.66 -32.64 5.43
N THR A 142 -1.68 -33.22 6.63
CA THR A 142 -0.52 -33.89 7.24
C THR A 142 -0.53 -35.38 6.89
N MET A 143 0.66 -35.95 6.66
CA MET A 143 0.81 -37.37 6.33
C MET A 143 1.06 -38.21 7.59
N PHE A 144 1.91 -37.73 8.50
CA PHE A 144 2.36 -38.47 9.68
C PHE A 144 1.70 -37.99 10.97
N MET A 145 1.52 -36.68 11.16
CA MET A 145 0.84 -36.09 12.31
C MET A 145 -0.62 -36.54 12.43
N ARG A 146 -1.20 -36.99 11.31
CA ARG A 146 -2.53 -37.60 11.27
C ARG A 146 -2.62 -38.86 12.14
N LEU A 147 -1.52 -39.59 12.34
CA LEU A 147 -1.45 -40.76 13.23
C LEU A 147 -1.62 -40.39 14.71
N VAL A 148 -1.36 -39.12 15.06
CA VAL A 148 -1.47 -38.57 16.41
C VAL A 148 -2.68 -37.63 16.54
N GLY A 149 -3.58 -37.64 15.56
CA GLY A 149 -4.86 -36.92 15.59
C GLY A 149 -4.91 -35.56 14.88
N THR A 150 -3.78 -35.02 14.42
CA THR A 150 -3.75 -33.75 13.67
C THR A 150 -3.76 -34.02 12.18
N THR A 151 -4.89 -33.79 11.50
CA THR A 151 -5.10 -34.12 10.07
C THR A 151 -4.63 -33.04 9.09
N SER A 152 -4.42 -31.81 9.56
CA SER A 152 -3.97 -30.68 8.75
C SER A 152 -3.30 -29.60 9.59
N LEU A 153 -2.44 -28.82 8.95
CA LEU A 153 -1.85 -27.59 9.48
C LEU A 153 -2.30 -26.40 8.64
N THR A 154 -2.47 -25.24 9.26
CA THR A 154 -2.87 -24.01 8.54
C THR A 154 -1.63 -23.27 8.06
N ALA A 155 -1.54 -23.00 6.77
CA ALA A 155 -0.56 -22.12 6.15
C ALA A 155 -1.20 -20.73 5.91
N PRO A 156 -0.92 -19.71 6.74
CA PRO A 156 -1.39 -18.36 6.51
C PRO A 156 -0.48 -17.62 5.51
N ALA A 157 -1.09 -16.86 4.60
CA ALA A 157 -0.41 -15.93 3.71
C ALA A 157 -1.17 -14.60 3.70
N VAL A 158 -0.47 -13.51 4.02
CA VAL A 158 -1.04 -12.17 4.08
C VAL A 158 -0.08 -11.21 3.42
N GLY A 159 -0.58 -10.32 2.59
CA GLY A 159 0.23 -9.27 1.99
C GLY A 159 -0.65 -8.14 1.49
N ALA A 160 -0.03 -6.98 1.39
CA ALA A 160 -0.65 -5.77 0.90
C ALA A 160 0.37 -4.99 0.06
N ALA A 161 -0.12 -4.37 -1.00
CA ALA A 161 0.62 -3.40 -1.79
C ALA A 161 -0.25 -2.16 -1.99
N GLU A 162 0.40 -1.01 -2.00
CA GLU A 162 -0.19 0.27 -2.34
C GLU A 162 0.72 0.92 -3.38
N GLU A 163 0.12 1.35 -4.48
CA GLU A 163 0.74 2.31 -5.38
C GLU A 163 -0.01 3.63 -5.26
N ARG A 164 0.76 4.72 -5.17
CA ARG A 164 0.23 6.07 -5.12
C ARG A 164 1.03 6.96 -6.03
N ILE A 165 0.33 7.69 -6.87
CA ILE A 165 0.90 8.73 -7.69
C ILE A 165 0.87 10.04 -6.90
N GLY A 166 2.03 10.68 -6.76
CA GLY A 166 2.11 12.05 -6.26
C GLY A 166 1.63 13.03 -7.33
N LEU A 167 0.45 13.62 -7.14
CA LEU A 167 0.04 14.81 -7.88
C LEU A 167 0.84 16.01 -7.37
N VAL A 168 1.40 16.80 -8.28
CA VAL A 168 2.20 17.98 -7.94
C VAL A 168 1.45 19.23 -8.38
N GLU A 169 1.20 20.11 -7.41
CA GLU A 169 0.60 21.41 -7.65
C GLU A 169 1.59 22.52 -7.26
N ILE A 170 1.82 23.47 -8.17
CA ILE A 170 2.78 24.56 -7.97
C ILE A 170 2.13 25.90 -8.22
N SER A 171 2.36 26.84 -7.31
CA SER A 171 1.93 28.22 -7.43
C SER A 171 3.15 29.12 -7.63
N LEU A 172 3.31 29.63 -8.84
CA LEU A 172 4.43 30.45 -9.27
C LEU A 172 4.06 31.94 -9.15
N VAL A 173 4.47 32.56 -8.05
CA VAL A 173 4.24 33.98 -7.77
C VAL A 173 5.36 34.82 -8.40
N LEU A 174 5.02 35.65 -9.40
CA LEU A 174 5.99 36.40 -10.20
C LEU A 174 5.81 37.91 -10.03
N ASP A 175 6.86 38.60 -9.59
CA ASP A 175 6.87 40.06 -9.54
C ASP A 175 6.91 40.63 -10.97
N VAL A 176 5.90 41.41 -11.32
CA VAL A 176 5.82 42.20 -12.56
C VAL A 176 5.53 43.67 -12.26
N SER A 177 6.01 44.16 -11.12
CA SER A 177 6.00 45.58 -10.76
C SER A 177 6.95 46.40 -11.64
N GLY A 178 6.79 47.72 -11.65
CA GLY A 178 7.62 48.64 -12.44
C GLY A 178 9.12 48.52 -12.15
N SER A 179 9.51 48.11 -10.94
CA SER A 179 10.92 47.88 -10.56
C SER A 179 11.59 46.78 -11.42
N MET A 180 10.79 45.88 -12.00
CA MET A 180 11.26 44.79 -12.86
C MET A 180 11.66 45.25 -14.27
N ASN A 181 11.36 46.51 -14.64
CA ASN A 181 11.90 47.14 -15.85
C ASN A 181 13.37 47.59 -15.71
N SER A 182 13.93 47.55 -14.50
CA SER A 182 15.32 47.96 -14.25
C SER A 182 16.29 46.77 -14.33
N ASN A 183 17.55 47.03 -14.71
CA ASN A 183 18.65 46.05 -14.66
C ASN A 183 18.35 44.70 -15.34
N SER A 184 17.55 44.71 -16.41
CA SER A 184 17.14 43.50 -17.13
C SER A 184 16.45 42.44 -16.25
N ARG A 185 15.85 42.84 -15.11
CA ARG A 185 15.27 41.90 -14.14
C ARG A 185 14.17 41.03 -14.75
N LEU A 186 13.19 41.63 -15.43
CA LEU A 186 12.14 40.87 -16.10
C LEU A 186 12.71 40.03 -17.26
N THR A 187 13.67 40.57 -18.01
CA THR A 187 14.38 39.86 -19.10
C THR A 187 15.09 38.60 -18.59
N ASN A 188 15.62 38.63 -17.37
CA ASN A 188 16.28 37.49 -16.74
C ASN A 188 15.28 36.55 -16.03
N LEU A 189 14.18 37.08 -15.49
CA LEU A 189 13.13 36.29 -14.85
C LEU A 189 12.45 35.34 -15.84
N LYS A 190 12.12 35.81 -17.05
CA LYS A 190 11.45 35.01 -18.07
C LYS A 190 12.17 33.69 -18.40
N PRO A 191 13.45 33.68 -18.82
CA PRO A 191 14.16 32.44 -19.10
C PRO A 191 14.33 31.56 -17.86
N ALA A 192 14.54 32.14 -16.67
CA ALA A 192 14.65 31.37 -15.43
C ALA A 192 13.33 30.67 -15.06
N ALA A 193 12.20 31.36 -15.16
CA ALA A 193 10.89 30.78 -14.91
C ALA A 193 10.53 29.69 -15.94
N LYS A 194 10.87 29.89 -17.22
CA LYS A 194 10.68 28.85 -18.25
C LYS A 194 11.56 27.63 -18.01
N ALA A 195 12.81 27.83 -17.60
CA ALA A 195 13.71 26.72 -17.25
C ALA A 195 13.19 25.93 -16.03
N PHE A 196 12.60 26.63 -15.05
CA PHE A 196 11.93 25.97 -13.93
C PHE A 196 10.74 25.14 -14.38
N VAL A 197 9.84 25.70 -15.22
CA VAL A 197 8.73 24.94 -15.82
C VAL A 197 9.26 23.71 -16.54
N ASP A 198 10.27 23.88 -17.41
CA ASP A 198 10.87 22.76 -18.14
C ASP A 198 11.39 21.67 -17.19
N GLN A 199 12.15 22.05 -16.17
CA GLN A 199 12.71 21.11 -15.21
C GLN A 199 11.63 20.35 -14.43
N VAL A 200 10.55 21.00 -14.00
CA VAL A 200 9.48 20.30 -13.27
C VAL A 200 8.75 19.34 -14.20
N PHE A 201 8.39 19.76 -15.41
CA PHE A 201 7.72 18.89 -16.38
C PHE A 201 8.58 17.70 -16.81
N ASP A 202 9.90 17.85 -16.88
CA ASP A 202 10.81 16.75 -17.24
C ASP A 202 10.98 15.71 -16.11
N ASN A 203 10.63 16.06 -14.87
CA ASN A 203 10.75 15.19 -13.69
C ASN A 203 9.40 14.66 -13.18
N VAL A 204 8.27 15.05 -13.79
CA VAL A 204 6.92 14.60 -13.40
C VAL A 204 6.26 13.94 -14.61
N GLU A 205 5.65 12.77 -14.40
CA GLU A 205 4.88 12.09 -15.45
C GLU A 205 3.72 12.96 -15.97
N GLY A 206 3.44 12.87 -17.27
CA GLY A 206 2.40 13.67 -17.92
C GLY A 206 1.02 13.51 -17.27
N GLY A 207 0.28 14.62 -17.16
CA GLY A 207 -1.06 14.63 -16.55
C GLY A 207 -1.08 14.73 -15.02
N ARG A 208 0.07 14.86 -14.36
CA ARG A 208 0.17 14.89 -12.88
C ARG A 208 0.74 16.19 -12.30
N LEU A 209 0.99 17.16 -13.17
CA LEU A 209 1.49 18.48 -12.81
C LEU A 209 0.47 19.54 -13.18
N SER A 210 0.10 20.36 -12.22
CA SER A 210 -0.66 21.59 -12.45
C SER A 210 0.13 22.78 -11.91
N MET A 211 0.24 23.83 -12.70
CA MET A 211 0.93 25.06 -12.31
C MET A 211 0.02 26.28 -12.47
N SER A 212 -0.09 27.05 -11.40
CA SER A 212 -0.69 28.39 -11.44
C SER A 212 0.38 29.46 -11.56
N ILE A 213 0.22 30.43 -12.46
CA ILE A 213 1.09 31.61 -12.54
C ILE A 213 0.34 32.82 -11.99
N ILE A 214 0.96 33.52 -11.05
CA ILE A 214 0.41 34.67 -10.34
C ILE A 214 1.32 35.88 -10.58
N PRO A 215 1.11 36.64 -11.66
CA PRO A 215 1.79 37.90 -11.86
C PRO A 215 1.21 38.92 -10.88
N TYR A 216 2.05 39.46 -10.00
CA TYR A 216 1.63 40.50 -9.06
C TYR A 216 2.37 41.82 -9.32
N SER A 217 1.71 42.91 -8.97
CA SER A 217 2.32 44.24 -8.88
C SER A 217 1.68 44.98 -7.71
N THR A 218 0.91 46.03 -7.97
CA THR A 218 0.14 46.71 -6.92
C THR A 218 -1.00 45.84 -6.43
N GLN A 219 -1.52 44.99 -7.34
CA GLN A 219 -2.61 44.04 -7.12
C GLN A 219 -2.37 42.78 -7.96
N VAL A 220 -3.21 41.77 -7.73
CA VAL A 220 -3.30 40.55 -8.55
C VAL A 220 -4.66 40.52 -9.25
N SER A 221 -4.63 40.43 -10.58
CA SER A 221 -5.85 40.42 -11.40
C SER A 221 -6.31 39.00 -11.66
N LEU A 222 -7.57 38.70 -11.36
CA LEU A 222 -8.15 37.38 -11.62
C LEU A 222 -8.56 37.20 -13.09
N GLY A 223 -8.77 38.30 -13.81
CA GLY A 223 -9.46 38.24 -15.09
C GLY A 223 -10.93 37.87 -14.95
N THR A 224 -11.64 37.88 -16.07
CA THR A 224 -13.09 37.60 -16.14
C THR A 224 -13.42 36.13 -15.86
N ASP A 225 -12.50 35.23 -16.21
CA ASP A 225 -12.77 33.78 -16.18
C ASP A 225 -12.55 33.19 -14.80
N PHE A 226 -11.56 33.67 -14.06
CA PHE A 226 -11.32 33.20 -12.70
C PHE A 226 -12.13 33.99 -11.66
N SER A 227 -12.41 35.28 -11.88
CA SER A 227 -13.18 36.10 -10.92
C SER A 227 -14.61 35.60 -10.69
N ARG A 228 -15.18 34.88 -11.66
CA ARG A 228 -16.56 34.38 -11.60
C ARG A 228 -16.80 33.37 -10.47
N TYR A 229 -15.72 32.79 -9.93
CA TYR A 229 -15.75 31.85 -8.80
C TYR A 229 -15.69 32.54 -7.45
N PHE A 230 -15.70 33.87 -7.40
CA PHE A 230 -15.68 34.65 -6.17
C PHE A 230 -16.83 35.65 -6.17
N ASN A 231 -17.38 35.94 -4.99
CA ASN A 231 -18.39 36.98 -4.86
C ASN A 231 -17.69 38.33 -4.71
N LEU A 232 -17.85 39.21 -5.71
CA LEU A 232 -17.25 40.54 -5.74
C LEU A 232 -18.34 41.62 -5.69
N THR A 233 -18.05 42.73 -5.02
CA THR A 233 -18.85 43.95 -5.14
C THR A 233 -18.79 44.56 -6.56
N SER A 234 -19.73 45.46 -6.85
CA SER A 234 -20.00 46.00 -8.20
C SER A 234 -19.73 47.52 -8.30
N GLU A 235 -18.51 47.92 -7.97
CA GLU A 235 -18.05 49.31 -8.11
C GLU A 235 -17.79 49.67 -9.57
N HIS A 236 -17.32 48.71 -10.38
CA HIS A 236 -17.08 48.84 -11.82
C HIS A 236 -16.91 47.47 -12.51
N THR A 237 -16.94 47.45 -13.84
CA THR A 237 -16.78 46.23 -14.66
C THR A 237 -15.42 46.10 -15.35
N THR A 238 -14.52 47.08 -15.18
CA THR A 238 -13.27 47.17 -15.96
C THR A 238 -12.20 46.16 -15.52
N SER A 239 -12.01 45.97 -14.21
CA SER A 239 -10.92 45.15 -13.66
C SER A 239 -11.40 44.24 -12.52
N HIS A 240 -10.63 43.18 -12.24
CA HIS A 240 -11.04 42.04 -11.41
C HIS A 240 -9.99 41.72 -10.34
N CYS A 241 -9.65 42.71 -9.51
CA CYS A 241 -8.77 42.51 -8.34
C CYS A 241 -9.61 42.58 -7.06
N ILE A 242 -9.19 41.80 -6.06
CA ILE A 242 -9.83 41.71 -4.75
C ILE A 242 -9.04 42.55 -3.74
N GLU A 243 -9.73 43.37 -2.96
CA GLU A 243 -9.20 43.95 -1.73
C GLU A 243 -9.35 42.97 -0.56
N PHE A 244 -8.23 42.71 0.12
CA PHE A 244 -8.20 41.85 1.30
C PHE A 244 -8.20 42.70 2.57
N ALA A 245 -9.03 42.30 3.53
CA ALA A 245 -8.97 42.83 4.89
C ALA A 245 -7.78 42.23 5.65
N ARG A 246 -7.34 42.90 6.72
CA ARG A 246 -6.26 42.41 7.59
C ARG A 246 -6.50 40.98 8.11
N THR A 247 -7.75 40.62 8.38
CA THR A 247 -8.13 39.28 8.85
C THR A 247 -7.96 38.21 7.78
N ASP A 248 -8.02 38.56 6.49
CA ASP A 248 -7.89 37.61 5.38
C ASP A 248 -6.46 37.06 5.27
N TYR A 249 -5.47 37.77 5.85
CA TYR A 249 -4.08 37.32 5.94
C TYR A 249 -3.79 36.36 7.10
N GLN A 250 -4.79 36.07 7.95
CA GLN A 250 -4.65 35.08 9.04
C GLN A 250 -4.83 33.63 8.54
N SER A 251 -5.20 33.44 7.27
CA SER A 251 -5.38 32.15 6.63
C SER A 251 -4.82 32.18 5.20
N SER A 252 -4.41 31.04 4.68
CA SER A 252 -4.09 30.85 3.25
C SER A 252 -5.35 30.92 2.38
N ALA A 253 -6.49 30.44 2.87
CA ALA A 253 -7.73 30.29 2.11
C ALA A 253 -8.29 31.63 1.58
N VAL A 254 -8.81 31.59 0.35
CA VAL A 254 -9.67 32.64 -0.23
C VAL A 254 -10.98 31.96 -0.59
N SER A 255 -12.07 32.36 0.05
CA SER A 255 -13.35 31.66 -0.03
C SER A 255 -13.99 31.83 -1.41
N PRO A 256 -14.14 30.76 -2.21
CA PRO A 256 -14.94 30.81 -3.41
C PRO A 256 -16.42 30.99 -3.07
N LYS A 257 -17.23 31.34 -4.07
CA LYS A 257 -18.69 31.30 -3.94
C LYS A 257 -19.17 29.85 -3.76
N SER A 258 -20.20 29.65 -2.94
CA SER A 258 -20.82 28.33 -2.75
C SER A 258 -21.87 28.00 -3.82
N THR A 259 -22.29 28.99 -4.62
CA THR A 259 -23.31 28.83 -5.66
C THR A 259 -22.70 28.64 -7.06
N PRO A 260 -23.47 28.18 -8.06
CA PRO A 260 -23.04 28.14 -9.46
C PRO A 260 -22.71 29.53 -10.03
N VAL A 261 -21.81 29.59 -11.02
CA VAL A 261 -21.46 30.84 -11.72
C VAL A 261 -22.71 31.52 -12.28
N GLY A 262 -22.87 32.82 -12.03
CA GLY A 262 -24.04 33.61 -12.43
C GLY A 262 -25.09 33.79 -11.33
N ASP A 263 -25.13 32.89 -10.35
CA ASP A 263 -26.07 33.01 -9.23
C ASP A 263 -25.58 33.99 -8.14
N ALA A 264 -26.53 34.50 -7.38
CA ALA A 264 -26.28 35.33 -6.20
C ALA A 264 -25.43 34.58 -5.15
N PRO A 265 -24.71 35.30 -4.27
CA PRO A 265 -23.95 34.69 -3.17
C PRO A 265 -24.84 33.80 -2.30
N GLY A 266 -24.32 32.66 -1.87
CA GLY A 266 -24.99 31.78 -0.90
C GLY A 266 -25.07 32.42 0.49
N ILE A 267 -25.93 31.87 1.35
CA ILE A 267 -26.05 32.33 2.74
C ILE A 267 -24.72 32.10 3.46
N GLY A 268 -24.09 33.16 3.95
CA GLY A 268 -22.81 33.11 4.65
C GLY A 268 -21.59 33.18 3.74
N ASP A 269 -21.76 33.30 2.43
CA ASP A 269 -20.65 33.51 1.51
C ASP A 269 -19.93 34.83 1.81
N ARG A 270 -18.60 34.79 1.74
CA ARG A 270 -17.79 36.00 1.79
C ARG A 270 -17.97 36.80 0.50
N VAL A 271 -18.30 38.08 0.64
CA VAL A 271 -18.26 39.06 -0.46
C VAL A 271 -17.01 39.90 -0.31
N TYR A 272 -16.16 39.87 -1.33
CA TYR A 272 -14.93 40.64 -1.41
C TYR A 272 -15.16 41.99 -2.05
N GLN A 273 -14.49 43.01 -1.54
CA GLN A 273 -14.51 44.32 -2.16
C GLN A 273 -13.67 44.30 -3.44
N ARG A 274 -14.21 44.81 -4.56
CA ARG A 274 -13.46 44.98 -5.79
C ARG A 274 -12.55 46.20 -5.65
N ASN A 275 -11.26 46.02 -5.91
CA ASN A 275 -10.32 47.13 -5.90
C ASN A 275 -10.59 48.10 -7.07
N GLY A 276 -10.37 49.39 -6.82
CA GLY A 276 -10.47 50.45 -7.82
C GLY A 276 -9.54 50.22 -9.02
N HIS A 277 -10.06 50.50 -10.21
CA HIS A 277 -9.33 50.30 -11.45
C HIS A 277 -8.11 51.23 -11.61
N PHE A 278 -8.26 52.51 -11.27
CA PHE A 278 -7.24 53.54 -11.44
C PHE A 278 -6.35 53.69 -10.20
N ASP A 279 -5.11 54.15 -10.41
CA ASP A 279 -4.20 54.51 -9.33
C ASP A 279 -4.71 55.78 -8.62
N PRO A 280 -5.07 55.72 -7.33
CA PRO A 280 -5.61 56.87 -6.60
C PRO A 280 -4.57 57.98 -6.35
N PHE A 281 -3.28 57.67 -6.52
CA PHE A 281 -2.18 58.64 -6.35
C PHE A 281 -1.76 59.29 -7.67
N ASN A 282 -2.35 58.88 -8.80
CA ASN A 282 -2.12 59.51 -10.09
C ASN A 282 -3.14 60.65 -10.31
N ALA A 283 -2.65 61.89 -10.32
CA ALA A 283 -3.46 63.09 -10.51
C ALA A 283 -3.71 63.46 -11.99
N VAL A 284 -3.29 62.64 -12.96
CA VAL A 284 -3.51 62.90 -14.39
C VAL A 284 -4.97 62.61 -14.77
N VAL A 285 -5.56 63.49 -15.59
CA VAL A 285 -6.94 63.35 -16.10
C VAL A 285 -6.92 63.32 -17.64
N PRO A 286 -7.40 62.24 -18.29
CA PRO A 286 -7.90 61.01 -17.69
C PRO A 286 -6.76 60.18 -17.03
N PRO A 287 -7.07 59.32 -16.04
CA PRO A 287 -6.08 58.50 -15.35
C PRO A 287 -5.27 57.64 -16.33
N SER A 288 -3.95 57.74 -16.28
CA SER A 288 -3.04 57.00 -17.16
C SER A 288 -2.46 55.73 -16.52
N LEU A 289 -2.57 55.59 -15.20
CA LEU A 289 -2.09 54.43 -14.45
C LEU A 289 -3.25 53.67 -13.80
N THR A 290 -3.15 52.34 -13.85
CA THR A 290 -4.14 51.42 -13.30
C THR A 290 -3.57 50.71 -12.08
N ASN A 291 -4.34 50.67 -10.99
CA ASN A 291 -4.01 49.91 -9.79
C ASN A 291 -4.20 48.40 -10.01
N CYS A 292 -5.29 48.02 -10.70
CA CYS A 292 -5.57 46.64 -11.08
C CYS A 292 -5.36 46.44 -12.59
N PRO A 293 -4.42 45.57 -13.02
CA PRO A 293 -4.15 45.38 -14.44
C PRO A 293 -5.30 44.66 -15.16
N THR A 294 -5.60 45.11 -16.38
CA THR A 294 -6.65 44.53 -17.24
C THR A 294 -6.11 43.65 -18.35
N MET A 295 -4.82 43.77 -18.67
CA MET A 295 -4.18 43.03 -19.76
C MET A 295 -4.13 41.53 -19.48
N ALA A 296 -4.31 40.70 -20.51
CA ALA A 296 -4.39 39.24 -20.39
C ALA A 296 -3.10 38.63 -19.81
N ASN A 297 -1.94 39.16 -20.20
CA ASN A 297 -0.60 38.78 -19.73
C ASN A 297 -0.27 39.23 -18.30
N ARG A 298 -1.25 39.71 -17.53
CA ARG A 298 -1.09 40.14 -16.13
C ARG A 298 -2.21 39.61 -15.22
N ARG A 299 -2.99 38.65 -15.71
CA ARG A 299 -4.03 37.97 -14.93
C ARG A 299 -3.44 36.71 -14.28
N ILE A 300 -4.12 36.12 -13.31
CA ILE A 300 -3.77 34.76 -12.87
C ILE A 300 -3.99 33.83 -14.06
N LEU A 301 -3.01 32.97 -14.35
CA LEU A 301 -3.20 31.78 -15.17
C LEU A 301 -3.37 30.61 -14.20
N PRO A 302 -4.60 30.20 -13.88
CA PRO A 302 -4.86 29.19 -12.86
C PRO A 302 -4.68 27.78 -13.41
N PHE A 303 -4.06 26.90 -12.62
CA PHE A 303 -4.08 25.43 -12.74
C PHE A 303 -3.71 24.82 -14.10
N SER A 304 -2.85 25.45 -14.89
CA SER A 304 -2.51 24.96 -16.23
C SER A 304 -1.59 23.73 -16.18
N GLY A 305 -1.99 22.66 -16.87
CA GLY A 305 -1.16 21.49 -17.17
C GLY A 305 -0.41 21.57 -18.51
N ASP A 306 -0.59 22.64 -19.29
CA ASP A 306 0.05 22.81 -20.60
C ASP A 306 1.39 23.55 -20.49
N ARG A 307 2.48 22.83 -20.78
CA ARG A 307 3.85 23.32 -20.76
C ARG A 307 4.08 24.50 -21.71
N GLU A 308 3.53 24.44 -22.93
CA GLU A 308 3.71 25.51 -23.92
C GLU A 308 2.90 26.75 -23.53
N ALA A 309 1.68 26.56 -23.05
CA ALA A 309 0.85 27.67 -22.57
C ALA A 309 1.52 28.43 -21.41
N LEU A 310 2.07 27.72 -20.42
CA LEU A 310 2.81 28.32 -19.31
C LEU A 310 4.02 29.14 -19.80
N LYS A 311 4.81 28.61 -20.73
CA LYS A 311 5.99 29.29 -21.27
C LYS A 311 5.62 30.51 -22.11
N SER A 312 4.60 30.38 -22.96
CA SER A 312 4.05 31.50 -23.74
C SER A 312 3.51 32.60 -22.82
N TYR A 313 2.87 32.22 -21.71
CA TYR A 313 2.37 33.17 -20.72
C TYR A 313 3.51 33.95 -20.04
N ILE A 314 4.57 33.25 -19.63
CA ILE A 314 5.78 33.86 -19.06
C ILE A 314 6.42 34.84 -20.05
N ASP A 315 6.52 34.45 -21.33
CA ASP A 315 7.10 35.31 -22.37
C ASP A 315 6.27 36.57 -22.62
N ALA A 316 4.95 36.51 -22.42
CA ALA A 316 4.06 37.65 -22.57
C ALA A 316 4.12 38.65 -21.41
N LEU A 317 4.70 38.30 -20.24
CA LEU A 317 4.68 39.16 -19.05
C LEU A 317 5.27 40.56 -19.31
N THR A 318 4.65 41.59 -18.74
CA THR A 318 5.09 42.98 -18.81
C THR A 318 5.12 43.62 -17.43
N ALA A 319 6.17 44.37 -17.13
CA ALA A 319 6.38 45.02 -15.85
C ALA A 319 5.75 46.43 -15.80
N SER A 320 4.91 46.70 -14.79
CA SER A 320 4.30 48.01 -14.57
C SER A 320 3.63 48.11 -13.18
N GLY A 321 3.37 49.33 -12.71
CA GLY A 321 2.71 49.61 -11.44
C GLY A 321 3.63 49.51 -10.22
N ASN A 322 3.06 49.76 -9.05
CA ASN A 322 3.74 49.65 -7.76
C ASN A 322 3.91 48.17 -7.34
N THR A 323 4.50 47.93 -6.19
CA THR A 323 4.81 46.58 -5.68
C THR A 323 4.08 46.31 -4.37
N SER A 324 3.29 45.24 -4.34
CA SER A 324 2.58 44.71 -3.16
C SER A 324 2.85 43.21 -3.09
N ILE A 325 3.88 42.82 -2.32
CA ILE A 325 4.34 41.43 -2.23
C ILE A 325 3.35 40.55 -1.45
N ASP A 326 2.73 41.14 -0.44
CA ASP A 326 1.74 40.52 0.44
C ASP A 326 0.55 39.94 -0.33
N ILE A 327 -0.02 40.69 -1.27
CA ILE A 327 -1.14 40.20 -2.08
C ILE A 327 -0.73 39.12 -3.07
N GLY A 328 0.49 39.20 -3.62
CA GLY A 328 1.08 38.15 -4.44
C GLY A 328 1.20 36.85 -3.66
N MET A 329 1.73 36.92 -2.44
CA MET A 329 1.84 35.76 -1.54
C MET A 329 0.48 35.23 -1.08
N LYS A 330 -0.50 36.11 -0.84
CA LYS A 330 -1.86 35.70 -0.47
C LYS A 330 -2.49 34.83 -1.56
N TRP A 331 -2.43 35.26 -2.82
CA TRP A 331 -2.89 34.44 -3.95
C TRP A 331 -2.01 33.21 -4.18
N GLY A 332 -0.71 33.35 -3.97
CA GLY A 332 0.24 32.24 -4.03
C GLY A 332 -0.18 31.08 -3.12
N ALA A 333 -0.45 31.38 -1.86
CA ALA A 333 -0.92 30.42 -0.87
C ALA A 333 -2.37 29.95 -1.13
N ALA A 334 -3.24 30.85 -1.58
CA ALA A 334 -4.64 30.51 -1.84
C ALA A 334 -4.78 29.46 -2.96
N LEU A 335 -3.98 29.55 -4.02
CA LEU A 335 -4.05 28.63 -5.16
C LEU A 335 -3.49 27.24 -4.90
N VAL A 336 -2.91 26.97 -3.73
CA VAL A 336 -2.56 25.61 -3.28
C VAL A 336 -3.34 25.21 -2.04
N ASP A 337 -4.29 26.04 -1.60
CA ASP A 337 -5.14 25.78 -0.45
C ASP A 337 -6.33 24.89 -0.85
N PRO A 338 -6.74 23.92 -0.02
CA PRO A 338 -7.89 23.06 -0.31
C PRO A 338 -9.19 23.81 -0.59
N SER A 339 -9.34 25.06 -0.14
CA SER A 339 -10.49 25.90 -0.48
C SER A 339 -10.68 26.12 -1.98
N MET A 340 -9.64 25.95 -2.81
CA MET A 340 -9.73 26.10 -4.27
C MET A 340 -10.26 24.87 -5.02
N GLN A 341 -10.54 23.76 -4.33
CA GLN A 341 -11.04 22.53 -4.97
C GLN A 341 -12.33 22.76 -5.77
N TYR A 342 -13.25 23.59 -5.28
CA TYR A 342 -14.49 23.89 -6.00
C TYR A 342 -14.22 24.65 -7.31
N PRO A 343 -13.52 25.80 -7.34
CA PRO A 343 -13.10 26.44 -8.57
C PRO A 343 -12.39 25.50 -9.55
N VAL A 344 -11.41 24.71 -9.07
CA VAL A 344 -10.67 23.75 -9.90
C VAL A 344 -11.61 22.77 -10.59
N THR A 345 -12.49 22.12 -9.81
CA THR A 345 -13.46 21.14 -10.35
C THR A 345 -14.37 21.75 -11.42
N GLN A 346 -14.83 22.99 -11.20
CA GLN A 346 -15.67 23.68 -12.17
C GLN A 346 -14.90 24.09 -13.44
N MET A 347 -13.63 24.48 -13.31
CA MET A 347 -12.79 24.82 -14.45
C MET A 347 -12.44 23.60 -15.30
N ILE A 348 -12.18 22.45 -14.68
CA ILE A 348 -12.00 21.16 -15.37
C ILE A 348 -13.26 20.81 -16.18
N ALA A 349 -14.44 20.94 -15.56
CA ALA A 349 -15.72 20.69 -16.24
C ALA A 349 -15.97 21.60 -17.46
N GLN A 350 -15.36 22.79 -17.48
CA GLN A 350 -15.43 23.76 -18.60
C GLN A 350 -14.26 23.64 -19.58
N GLY A 351 -13.32 22.70 -19.37
CA GLY A 351 -12.12 22.53 -20.20
C GLY A 351 -11.13 23.71 -20.12
N SER A 352 -11.14 24.45 -19.01
CA SER A 352 -10.34 25.67 -18.81
C SER A 352 -9.24 25.52 -17.75
N ALA A 353 -9.10 24.33 -17.16
CA ALA A 353 -8.02 23.93 -16.24
C ALA A 353 -7.52 22.54 -16.62
#